data_AF-A0A1I2H092-F1
#
_entry.id   AF-A0A1I2H092-F1
#
_cell.length_a   1.000
_cell.length_b   1.000
_cell.length_c   1.000
_cell.angle_alpha   90.00
_cell.angle_beta   90.00
_cell.angle_gamma   90.00
#
_symmetry.space_group_name_H-M   'P 1'
#
loop_
_entity.id
_entity.type
_entity.pdbx_description
1 polymer ?
#
loop_
_entity_poly.entity_id
_entity_poly.type
_entity_poly.pdbx_seq_one_letter_code
_entity_poly.pdbx_strand_id
1 'polypeptide(L)'
;MNPGYNPENIKNLKQAAAHAGRSFVINDSQESDDQSVYFLFVGKNDAGQEVIYDTFMYTLHAEYEVQLYEAAEALLFEKFPDLKSIDEATEEQMEYLDLLADEIEQRNEIHVVEFINIDEAVEMGIAIDVCLNVETITTEVIEQFIHDFNNNTLDLDDTEYSFSPYAEEE
;
A
#
# COMPACT_ATOMS: atom_id res chain seq x y z
N MET A 1 -8.14 22.32 -13.17
CA MET A 1 -6.70 22.04 -13.19
C MET A 1 -6.43 21.23 -11.93
N ASN A 2 -5.82 20.04 -12.07
CA ASN A 2 -5.53 19.18 -10.93
C ASN A 2 -4.62 19.96 -9.93
N PRO A 3 -5.00 20.11 -8.64
CA PRO A 3 -4.28 20.90 -7.65
C PRO A 3 -2.86 20.42 -7.35
N GLY A 4 -2.53 19.16 -7.61
CA GLY A 4 -1.17 18.62 -7.41
C GLY A 4 -0.14 19.16 -8.41
N TYR A 5 -0.59 19.79 -9.49
CA TYR A 5 0.26 20.51 -10.45
C TYR A 5 0.31 22.02 -10.20
N ASN A 6 -0.40 22.52 -9.19
CA ASN A 6 -0.41 23.94 -8.87
C ASN A 6 0.94 24.35 -8.22
N PRO A 7 1.66 25.36 -8.76
CA PRO A 7 2.96 25.77 -8.23
C PRO A 7 2.93 26.28 -6.79
N GLU A 8 1.83 26.91 -6.36
CA GLU A 8 1.68 27.36 -4.96
C GLU A 8 1.51 26.17 -4.02
N ASN A 9 0.72 25.16 -4.39
CA ASN A 9 0.56 23.94 -3.60
C ASN A 9 1.88 23.17 -3.48
N ILE A 10 2.60 23.00 -4.61
CA ILE A 10 3.92 22.37 -4.64
C ILE A 10 4.90 23.11 -3.72
N LYS A 11 4.93 24.45 -3.80
CA LYS A 11 5.79 25.27 -2.95
C LYS A 11 5.44 25.12 -1.46
N ASN A 12 4.14 25.14 -1.13
CA ASN A 12 3.67 25.00 0.25
C ASN A 12 4.05 23.63 0.82
N LEU A 13 3.89 22.55 0.05
CA LEU A 13 4.27 21.20 0.46
C LEU A 13 5.78 21.11 0.72
N LYS A 14 6.61 21.59 -0.20
CA LYS A 14 8.08 21.64 -0.01
C LYS A 14 8.49 22.42 1.23
N GLN A 15 7.81 23.53 1.51
CA GLN A 15 8.09 24.34 2.71
C GLN A 15 7.72 23.61 4.00
N ALA A 16 6.57 22.92 4.02
CA ALA A 16 6.15 22.11 5.15
C ALA A 16 7.12 20.96 5.42
N ALA A 17 7.48 20.20 4.37
CA ALA A 17 8.46 19.12 4.46
C ALA A 17 9.82 19.62 4.97
N ALA A 18 10.34 20.71 4.39
CA ALA A 18 11.61 21.30 4.81
C ALA A 18 11.59 21.81 6.27
N HIS A 19 10.45 22.32 6.76
CA HIS A 19 10.31 22.73 8.16
C HIS A 19 10.38 21.54 9.12
N ALA A 20 9.90 20.37 8.69
CA ALA A 20 10.00 19.11 9.42
C ALA A 20 11.37 18.41 9.25
N GLY A 21 12.24 18.93 8.38
CA GLY A 21 13.53 18.30 8.05
C GLY A 21 13.40 17.02 7.23
N ARG A 22 12.33 16.90 6.44
CA ARG A 22 11.97 15.71 5.63
C ARG A 22 11.75 16.10 4.17
N SER A 23 11.69 15.11 3.28
CA SER A 23 11.31 15.30 1.86
C SER A 23 9.80 15.18 1.61
N PHE A 24 9.03 14.78 2.62
CA PHE A 24 7.59 14.53 2.55
C PHE A 24 6.81 15.15 3.72
N VAL A 25 5.49 15.09 3.62
CA VAL A 25 4.53 15.44 4.68
C VAL A 25 3.60 14.25 4.89
N ILE A 26 3.44 13.79 6.14
CA ILE A 26 2.47 12.74 6.48
C ILE A 26 1.06 13.28 6.25
N ASN A 27 0.19 12.46 5.66
CA ASN A 27 -1.21 12.78 5.50
C ASN A 27 -2.02 12.36 6.74
N ASP A 28 -2.03 13.22 7.77
CA ASP A 28 -2.74 12.97 9.03
C ASP A 28 -4.27 12.87 8.90
N SER A 29 -4.83 13.04 7.68
CA SER A 29 -6.27 12.82 7.44
C SER A 29 -6.63 11.36 7.21
N GLN A 30 -5.64 10.52 6.92
CA GLN A 30 -5.77 9.08 6.79
C GLN A 30 -5.18 8.40 8.03
N GLU A 31 -5.71 7.25 8.40
CA GLU A 31 -5.10 6.45 9.46
C GLU A 31 -3.81 5.81 8.92
N SER A 32 -2.79 5.77 9.77
CA SER A 32 -1.50 5.17 9.48
C SER A 32 -1.02 4.44 10.73
N ASP A 33 -0.30 3.37 10.52
CA ASP A 33 0.31 2.54 11.56
C ASP A 33 1.73 2.13 11.15
N ASP A 34 2.30 1.16 11.86
CA ASP A 34 3.65 0.70 11.60
C ASP A 34 3.75 -0.08 10.27
N GLN A 35 2.65 -0.58 9.71
CA GLN A 35 2.60 -1.34 8.46
C GLN A 35 2.18 -0.50 7.26
N SER A 36 1.55 0.66 7.47
CA SER A 36 0.92 1.43 6.41
C SER A 36 0.93 2.93 6.70
N VAL A 37 1.39 3.73 5.73
CA VAL A 37 1.53 5.19 5.88
C VAL A 37 1.07 5.91 4.63
N TYR A 38 0.24 6.94 4.84
CA TYR A 38 -0.13 7.90 3.81
C TYR A 38 0.75 9.15 3.90
N PHE A 39 1.35 9.56 2.79
CA PHE A 39 2.18 10.76 2.73
C PHE A 39 2.17 11.43 1.36
N LEU A 40 2.55 12.70 1.37
CA LEU A 40 2.66 13.54 0.19
C LEU A 40 4.13 13.92 -0.02
N PHE A 41 4.62 13.80 -1.24
CA PHE A 41 5.95 14.32 -1.61
C PHE A 41 5.91 15.01 -2.98
N VAL A 42 6.95 15.80 -3.29
CA VAL A 42 7.09 16.39 -4.64
C VAL A 42 8.13 15.62 -5.43
N GLY A 43 7.75 15.23 -6.64
CA GLY A 43 8.66 14.67 -7.63
C GLY A 43 8.48 15.32 -9.00
N LYS A 44 8.93 14.62 -10.04
CA LYS A 44 8.71 15.00 -11.43
C LYS A 44 8.05 13.84 -12.17
N ASN A 45 7.00 14.15 -12.94
CA ASN A 45 6.42 13.17 -13.85
C ASN A 45 7.32 12.93 -15.07
N ASP A 46 6.90 12.03 -15.97
CA ASP A 46 7.62 11.69 -17.20
C ASP A 46 7.91 12.87 -18.12
N ALA A 47 7.07 13.91 -18.09
CA ALA A 47 7.28 15.14 -18.85
C ALA A 47 8.31 16.09 -18.19
N GLY A 48 8.86 15.72 -17.03
CA GLY A 48 9.77 16.53 -16.23
C GLY A 48 9.09 17.66 -15.45
N GLN A 49 7.76 17.67 -15.41
CA GLN A 49 6.97 18.67 -14.69
C GLN A 49 6.89 18.30 -13.21
N GLU A 50 7.09 19.29 -12.33
CA GLU A 50 6.90 19.09 -10.90
C GLU A 50 5.43 18.78 -10.57
N VAL A 51 5.24 17.79 -9.72
CA VAL A 51 3.92 17.31 -9.31
C VAL A 51 3.97 16.78 -7.88
N ILE A 52 2.86 16.93 -7.16
CA ILE A 52 2.66 16.27 -5.87
C ILE A 52 2.27 14.82 -6.13
N TYR A 53 2.96 13.89 -5.48
CA TYR A 53 2.56 12.51 -5.40
C TYR A 53 1.79 12.29 -4.09
N ASP A 54 0.61 11.70 -4.19
CA ASP A 54 -0.21 11.25 -3.07
C ASP A 54 0.02 9.75 -2.89
N THR A 55 0.72 9.37 -1.82
CA THR A 55 1.34 8.05 -1.72
C THR A 55 0.78 7.30 -0.54
N PHE A 56 0.31 6.09 -0.82
CA PHE A 56 0.03 5.06 0.18
C PHE A 56 1.15 4.03 0.12
N MET A 57 1.93 3.91 1.19
CA MET A 57 3.00 2.92 1.29
C MET A 57 2.69 1.95 2.39
N TYR A 58 2.87 0.66 2.11
CA TYR A 58 2.59 -0.39 3.07
C TYR A 58 3.51 -1.59 2.88
N THR A 59 3.57 -2.43 3.91
CA THR A 59 4.45 -3.59 3.93
C THR A 59 3.91 -4.71 3.06
N LEU A 60 4.82 -5.55 2.58
CA LEU A 60 4.47 -6.76 1.85
C LEU A 60 3.71 -7.77 2.73
N HIS A 61 3.92 -7.74 4.04
CA HIS A 61 3.14 -8.51 5.01
C HIS A 61 1.67 -8.05 5.04
N ALA A 62 1.41 -6.73 5.05
CA ALA A 62 0.04 -6.22 5.00
C ALA A 62 -0.68 -6.59 3.69
N GLU A 63 0.03 -6.57 2.56
CA GLU A 63 -0.51 -7.05 1.27
C GLU A 63 -0.89 -8.54 1.35
N TYR A 64 -0.03 -9.38 1.96
CA TYR A 64 -0.31 -10.80 2.13
C TYR A 64 -1.58 -11.04 2.96
N GLU A 65 -1.75 -10.32 4.07
CA GLU A 65 -2.95 -10.42 4.91
C GLU A 65 -4.20 -10.03 4.12
N VAL A 66 -4.15 -8.95 3.34
CA VAL A 66 -5.26 -8.51 2.48
C VAL A 66 -5.61 -9.59 1.46
N GLN A 67 -4.63 -10.10 0.69
CA GLN A 67 -4.90 -11.12 -0.33
C GLN A 67 -5.41 -12.44 0.27
N LEU A 68 -4.94 -12.82 1.46
CA LEU A 68 -5.42 -13.99 2.19
C LEU A 68 -6.91 -13.86 2.52
N TYR A 69 -7.31 -12.72 3.10
CA TYR A 69 -8.70 -12.47 3.45
C TYR A 69 -9.60 -12.29 2.23
N GLU A 70 -9.13 -11.64 1.16
CA GLU A 70 -9.87 -11.54 -0.11
C GLU A 70 -10.13 -12.92 -0.73
N ALA A 71 -9.13 -13.80 -0.73
CA ALA A 71 -9.29 -15.17 -1.22
C ALA A 71 -10.29 -15.97 -0.36
N ALA A 72 -10.24 -15.80 0.96
CA ALA A 72 -11.18 -16.43 1.88
C ALA A 72 -12.62 -15.88 1.69
N GLU A 73 -12.78 -14.57 1.49
CA GLU A 73 -14.07 -13.92 1.23
C GLU A 73 -14.69 -14.42 -0.08
N ALA A 74 -13.89 -14.59 -1.13
CA ALA A 74 -14.36 -15.16 -2.39
C ALA A 74 -14.98 -16.57 -2.19
N LEU A 75 -14.29 -17.44 -1.43
CA LEU A 75 -14.80 -18.77 -1.09
C LEU A 75 -16.05 -18.71 -0.20
N LEU A 76 -16.11 -17.73 0.71
CA LEU A 76 -17.30 -17.50 1.54
C LEU A 76 -18.52 -17.14 0.68
N PHE A 77 -18.38 -16.23 -0.28
CA PHE A 77 -19.49 -15.86 -1.18
C PHE A 77 -19.92 -16.99 -2.11
N GLU A 78 -18.99 -17.85 -2.55
CA GLU A 78 -19.34 -19.06 -3.28
C GLU A 78 -20.19 -20.01 -2.42
N LYS A 79 -19.86 -20.13 -1.13
CA LYS A 79 -20.58 -20.96 -0.17
C LYS A 79 -21.94 -20.38 0.22
N PHE A 80 -22.01 -19.06 0.38
CA PHE A 80 -23.18 -18.31 0.84
C PHE A 80 -23.60 -17.28 -0.21
N PRO A 81 -24.20 -17.69 -1.34
CA PRO A 81 -24.52 -16.80 -2.46
C PRO A 81 -25.56 -15.70 -2.13
N ASP A 82 -26.28 -15.87 -1.03
CA ASP A 82 -27.23 -14.88 -0.52
C ASP A 82 -26.55 -13.74 0.25
N LEU A 83 -25.34 -13.95 0.77
CA LEU A 83 -24.54 -12.90 1.40
C LEU A 83 -24.06 -11.90 0.33
N LYS A 84 -24.25 -10.60 0.58
CA LYS A 84 -23.93 -9.54 -0.41
C LYS A 84 -22.70 -8.73 -0.06
N SER A 85 -22.32 -8.69 1.20
CA SER A 85 -21.07 -8.11 1.70
C SER A 85 -20.69 -8.77 3.03
N ILE A 86 -19.40 -8.68 3.39
CA ILE A 86 -18.91 -9.13 4.69
C ILE A 86 -19.56 -8.36 5.85
N ASP A 87 -19.92 -7.09 5.66
CA ASP A 87 -20.62 -6.30 6.68
C ASP A 87 -21.99 -6.89 7.10
N GLU A 88 -22.60 -7.72 6.26
CA GLU A 88 -23.88 -8.38 6.53
C GLU A 88 -23.70 -9.81 7.09
N ALA A 89 -22.46 -10.29 7.23
CA ALA A 89 -22.17 -11.64 7.65
C ALA A 89 -22.63 -11.90 9.08
N THR A 90 -23.18 -13.10 9.32
CA THR A 90 -23.44 -13.57 10.68
C THR A 90 -22.13 -13.93 11.38
N GLU A 91 -22.16 -14.02 12.72
CA GLU A 91 -21.02 -14.49 13.51
C GLU A 91 -20.52 -15.87 13.04
N GLU A 92 -21.42 -16.80 12.73
CA GLU A 92 -21.06 -18.12 12.18
C GLU A 92 -20.38 -18.03 10.80
N GLN A 93 -20.76 -17.05 9.96
CA GLN A 93 -20.12 -16.84 8.66
C GLN A 93 -18.74 -16.20 8.80
N MET A 94 -18.55 -15.31 9.78
CA MET A 94 -17.25 -14.73 10.10
C MET A 94 -16.30 -15.79 10.68
N GLU A 95 -16.77 -16.65 11.60
CA GLU A 95 -15.98 -17.79 12.08
C GLU A 95 -15.60 -18.73 10.93
N TYR A 96 -16.49 -18.92 9.95
CA TYR A 96 -16.19 -19.71 8.76
C TYR A 96 -15.20 -19.02 7.81
N LEU A 97 -15.22 -17.69 7.70
CA LEU A 97 -14.23 -16.92 6.95
C LEU A 97 -12.82 -17.13 7.53
N ASP A 98 -12.68 -17.04 8.84
CA ASP A 98 -11.39 -17.28 9.52
C ASP A 98 -10.88 -18.71 9.25
N LEU A 99 -11.77 -19.70 9.27
CA LEU A 99 -11.42 -21.08 8.92
C LEU A 99 -10.97 -21.21 7.45
N LEU A 100 -11.60 -20.50 6.52
CA LEU A 100 -11.19 -20.50 5.12
C LEU A 100 -9.83 -19.84 4.92
N ALA A 101 -9.56 -18.72 5.62
CA ALA A 101 -8.26 -18.06 5.62
C ALA A 101 -7.17 -19.01 6.16
N ASP A 102 -7.40 -19.64 7.32
CA ASP A 102 -6.49 -20.66 7.88
C ASP A 102 -6.22 -21.82 6.91
N GLU A 103 -7.25 -22.30 6.20
CA GLU A 103 -7.11 -23.36 5.20
C GLU A 103 -6.29 -22.91 3.98
N ILE A 104 -6.48 -21.69 3.50
CA ILE A 104 -5.70 -21.12 2.39
C ILE A 104 -4.23 -20.94 2.81
N GLU A 105 -4.01 -20.41 4.00
CA GLU A 105 -2.69 -20.18 4.56
C GLU A 105 -1.92 -21.50 4.77
N GLN A 106 -2.59 -22.55 5.26
CA GLN A 106 -2.00 -23.90 5.39
C GLN A 106 -1.62 -24.52 4.05
N ARG A 107 -2.35 -24.20 2.98
CA ARG A 107 -2.04 -24.66 1.62
C ARG A 107 -0.95 -23.82 0.95
N ASN A 108 -0.52 -22.73 1.58
CA ASN A 108 0.49 -21.80 1.09
C ASN A 108 0.18 -21.31 -0.33
N GLU A 109 -1.06 -20.82 -0.54
CA GLU A 109 -1.54 -20.39 -1.86
C GLU A 109 -1.35 -18.90 -2.13
N ILE A 110 -1.09 -18.09 -1.09
CA ILE A 110 -0.90 -16.66 -1.21
C ILE A 110 0.60 -16.37 -1.32
N HIS A 111 0.96 -15.71 -2.41
CA HIS A 111 2.31 -15.24 -2.66
C HIS A 111 2.25 -13.79 -3.14
N VAL A 112 3.10 -12.96 -2.58
CA VAL A 112 3.13 -11.51 -2.83
C VAL A 112 4.54 -11.09 -3.23
N VAL A 113 4.63 -10.02 -4.01
CA VAL A 113 5.90 -9.45 -4.50
C VAL A 113 5.83 -7.94 -4.35
N GLU A 114 6.97 -7.27 -4.19
CA GLU A 114 6.98 -5.81 -4.16
C GLU A 114 6.42 -5.23 -5.45
N PHE A 115 5.67 -4.13 -5.34
CA PHE A 115 5.13 -3.45 -6.50
C PHE A 115 4.89 -1.97 -6.26
N ILE A 116 4.76 -1.26 -7.37
CA ILE A 116 4.30 0.13 -7.40
C ILE A 116 3.20 0.26 -8.44
N ASN A 117 2.05 0.76 -8.00
CA ASN A 117 0.96 1.14 -8.88
C ASN A 117 0.86 2.66 -8.94
N ILE A 118 0.75 3.20 -10.15
CA ILE A 118 0.68 4.65 -10.38
C ILE A 118 -0.65 4.97 -11.06
N ASP A 119 -1.42 5.90 -10.48
CA ASP A 119 -2.67 6.39 -11.04
C ASP A 119 -2.65 7.92 -11.24
N GLU A 120 -2.70 8.36 -12.49
CA GLU A 120 -2.77 9.78 -12.85
C GLU A 120 -4.22 10.31 -12.89
N ALA A 121 -5.23 9.43 -12.82
CA ALA A 121 -6.64 9.77 -12.93
C ALA A 121 -7.27 10.17 -11.58
N VAL A 122 -6.47 10.78 -10.69
CA VAL A 122 -6.89 11.18 -9.34
C VAL A 122 -7.14 12.68 -9.21
N GLU A 123 -7.81 13.06 -8.13
CA GLU A 123 -8.20 14.46 -7.88
C GLU A 123 -6.99 15.35 -7.54
N MET A 124 -5.95 14.80 -6.90
CA MET A 124 -4.78 15.54 -6.43
C MET A 124 -3.48 14.87 -6.85
N GLY A 125 -2.79 15.49 -7.79
CA GLY A 125 -1.47 15.06 -8.23
C GLY A 125 -1.51 13.76 -9.01
N ILE A 126 -0.62 12.85 -8.63
CA ILE A 126 -0.55 11.47 -9.10
C ILE A 126 -0.59 10.59 -7.85
N ALA A 127 -1.48 9.60 -7.81
CA ALA A 127 -1.53 8.64 -6.73
C ALA A 127 -0.52 7.52 -6.96
N ILE A 128 0.11 7.06 -5.88
CA ILE A 128 1.02 5.92 -5.89
C ILE A 128 0.68 4.99 -4.73
N ASP A 129 0.47 3.72 -5.04
CA ASP A 129 0.51 2.64 -4.05
C ASP A 129 1.87 1.95 -4.11
N VAL A 130 2.54 1.83 -2.96
CA VAL A 130 3.89 1.27 -2.85
C VAL A 130 3.87 0.13 -1.83
N CYS A 131 4.10 -1.08 -2.31
CA CYS A 131 4.20 -2.27 -1.47
C CYS A 131 5.67 -2.73 -1.39
N LEU A 132 6.26 -2.72 -0.18
CA LEU A 132 7.68 -3.04 0.05
C LEU A 132 7.86 -4.16 1.08
N ASN A 133 8.86 -5.02 0.86
CA ASN A 133 9.27 -6.05 1.79
C ASN A 133 10.15 -5.47 2.92
N VAL A 134 9.49 -4.75 3.81
CA VAL A 134 10.10 -4.20 5.04
C VAL A 134 9.22 -4.55 6.23
N GLU A 135 9.82 -4.65 7.42
CA GLU A 135 9.08 -4.98 8.64
C GLU A 135 8.14 -3.85 9.06
N THR A 136 8.56 -2.59 8.89
CA THR A 136 7.77 -1.40 9.27
C THR A 136 8.06 -0.23 8.33
N ILE A 137 7.08 0.65 8.16
CA ILE A 137 7.21 1.86 7.34
C ILE A 137 7.76 3.00 8.17
N THR A 138 9.09 3.10 8.24
CA THR A 138 9.77 4.18 8.98
C THR A 138 10.00 5.43 8.13
N THR A 139 10.40 6.53 8.78
CA THR A 139 10.82 7.74 8.06
C THR A 139 11.98 7.46 7.11
N GLU A 140 12.92 6.60 7.49
CA GLU A 140 14.07 6.23 6.66
C GLU A 140 13.65 5.45 5.40
N VAL A 141 12.68 4.54 5.52
CA VAL A 141 12.10 3.81 4.37
C VAL A 141 11.47 4.80 3.39
N ILE A 142 10.64 5.72 3.90
CA ILE A 142 9.98 6.74 3.06
C ILE A 142 11.00 7.64 2.36
N GLU A 143 12.02 8.14 3.08
CA GLU A 143 13.08 8.98 2.50
C GLU A 143 13.87 8.23 1.42
N GLN A 144 14.21 6.96 1.66
CA GLN A 144 14.93 6.14 0.70
C GLN A 144 14.10 5.90 -0.57
N PHE A 145 12.82 5.55 -0.41
CA PHE A 145 11.89 5.42 -1.53
C PHE A 145 11.80 6.72 -2.35
N ILE A 146 11.58 7.86 -1.70
CA ILE A 146 11.46 9.15 -2.41
C ILE A 146 12.74 9.51 -3.15
N HIS A 147 13.90 9.23 -2.54
CA HIS A 147 15.20 9.43 -3.17
C HIS A 147 15.33 8.57 -4.43
N ASP A 148 15.07 7.28 -4.33
CA ASP A 148 15.29 6.34 -5.42
C ASP A 148 14.27 6.51 -6.54
N PHE A 149 13.01 6.75 -6.18
CA PHE A 149 11.94 7.05 -7.12
C PHE A 149 12.26 8.31 -7.94
N ASN A 150 12.62 9.42 -7.29
CA ASN A 150 12.92 10.67 -7.99
C ASN A 150 14.20 10.63 -8.84
N ASN A 151 15.14 9.75 -8.50
CA ASN A 151 16.38 9.58 -9.26
C ASN A 151 16.28 8.51 -10.34
N ASN A 152 15.12 7.84 -10.50
CA ASN A 152 14.95 6.68 -11.38
C ASN A 152 15.97 5.57 -11.08
N THR A 153 16.24 5.32 -9.80
CA THR A 153 17.14 4.26 -9.32
C THR A 153 16.43 3.25 -8.43
N LEU A 154 15.10 3.34 -8.33
CA LEU A 154 14.30 2.39 -7.58
C LEU A 154 14.34 1.01 -8.26
N ASP A 155 14.66 0.01 -7.46
CA ASP A 155 14.78 -1.39 -7.85
C ASP A 155 13.94 -2.18 -6.85
N LEU A 156 12.86 -2.80 -7.33
CA LEU A 156 11.93 -3.57 -6.51
C LEU A 156 12.36 -5.03 -6.49
N ASP A 157 12.19 -5.69 -5.34
CA ASP A 157 12.45 -7.11 -5.21
C ASP A 157 11.40 -7.94 -5.95
N ASP A 158 11.84 -8.75 -6.92
CA ASP A 158 10.99 -9.63 -7.73
C ASP A 158 10.78 -11.02 -7.10
N THR A 159 11.31 -11.25 -5.90
CA THR A 159 11.11 -12.48 -5.13
C THR A 159 9.66 -12.60 -4.67
N GLU A 160 9.05 -13.77 -4.89
CA GLU A 160 7.73 -14.09 -4.34
C GLU A 160 7.87 -14.51 -2.87
N TYR A 161 7.16 -13.82 -1.99
CA TYR A 161 7.12 -14.09 -0.55
C TYR A 161 5.79 -14.71 -0.15
N SER A 162 5.84 -15.63 0.80
CA SER A 162 4.68 -16.04 1.60
C SER A 162 5.01 -15.81 3.07
N PHE A 163 4.02 -15.33 3.81
CA PHE A 163 4.13 -15.11 5.26
C PHE A 163 3.42 -16.19 6.06
N SER A 164 2.98 -17.28 5.40
CA SER A 164 2.36 -18.42 6.05
C SER A 164 3.30 -19.03 7.10
N PRO A 165 2.85 -19.23 8.36
CA PRO A 165 3.63 -19.93 9.37
C PRO A 165 3.78 -21.43 9.08
N TYR A 166 3.06 -21.95 8.07
CA TYR A 166 3.13 -23.33 7.61
C TYR A 166 4.04 -23.52 6.39
N ALA A 167 4.57 -22.44 5.80
CA ALA A 167 5.60 -22.53 4.79
C ALA A 167 6.83 -23.19 5.44
N GLU A 168 7.21 -24.39 4.97
CA GLU A 168 8.40 -25.09 5.49
C GLU A 168 9.64 -24.19 5.31
N GLU A 169 10.46 -24.04 6.36
CA GLU A 169 11.86 -23.63 6.19
C GLU A 169 12.54 -24.71 5.33
N GLU A 170 12.77 -24.45 4.03
CA GLU A 170 13.61 -25.32 3.18
C GLU A 170 15.06 -25.43 3.70
#